data_AF-A0A1G1ZZH2-F1
#
_entry.id   AF-A0A1G1ZZH2-F1
#
_cell.length_a   1.000
_cell.length_b   1.000
_cell.length_c   1.000
_cell.angle_alpha   90.00
_cell.angle_beta   90.00
_cell.angle_gamma   90.00
#
_symmetry.space_group_name_H-M   'P 1'
#
loop_
_entity.id
_entity.type
_entity.pdbx_description
1 polymer ?
#
loop_
_entity_poly.entity_id
_entity_poly.type
_entity_poly.pdbx_seq_one_letter_code
_entity_poly.pdbx_strand_id
1 'polypeptide(L)'
;MFAVIKGFSSFCAMVNSYVWNKLWTFNTRERRSILEAVEFFLVSTGGMLINVLVATTIVSVFEPPFSMSPALWANIATLLAITVAVSWNFIGYKFIVFKK
;
A
#
# COMPACT_ATOMS: atom_id res chain seq x y z
N MET A 1 15.89 -19.64 -3.77
CA MET A 1 14.55 -19.86 -4.36
C MET A 1 13.47 -18.95 -3.72
N PHE A 2 13.34 -18.88 -2.39
CA PHE A 2 12.31 -18.08 -1.70
C PHE A 2 12.24 -16.60 -2.13
N ALA A 3 13.38 -15.89 -2.11
CA ALA A 3 13.42 -14.47 -2.48
C ALA A 3 12.99 -14.22 -3.94
N VAL A 4 13.36 -15.12 -4.87
CA VAL A 4 12.99 -15.02 -6.28
C VAL A 4 11.47 -15.16 -6.46
N ILE A 5 10.85 -16.15 -5.80
CA ILE A 5 9.40 -16.36 -5.85
C ILE A 5 8.66 -15.16 -5.24
N LYS A 6 9.12 -14.66 -4.09
CA LYS A 6 8.53 -13.49 -3.42
C LYS A 6 8.67 -12.21 -4.25
N GLY A 7 9.82 -11.99 -4.87
CA GLY A 7 10.04 -10.85 -5.76
C GLY A 7 9.12 -10.90 -6.97
N PHE A 8 9.04 -12.05 -7.64
CA PHE A 8 8.17 -12.23 -8.80
C PHE A 8 6.69 -12.04 -8.47
N SER A 9 6.19 -12.64 -7.38
CA SER A 9 4.79 -12.48 -6.98
C SER A 9 4.46 -11.04 -6.59
N SER A 10 5.36 -10.35 -5.90
CA SER A 10 5.20 -8.93 -5.55
C SER A 10 5.15 -8.04 -6.78
N PHE A 11 6.00 -8.33 -7.78
CA PHE A 11 5.97 -7.63 -9.06
C PHE A 11 4.65 -7.84 -9.80
N CYS A 12 4.18 -9.09 -9.93
CA CYS A 12 2.89 -9.39 -10.54
C CYS A 12 1.73 -8.67 -9.82
N ALA A 13 1.75 -8.65 -8.49
CA ALA A 13 0.75 -7.93 -7.69
C ALA A 13 0.78 -6.41 -7.96
N MET A 14 1.96 -5.82 -8.08
CA MET A 14 2.13 -4.40 -8.39
C MET A 14 1.61 -4.05 -9.79
N VAL A 15 1.94 -4.86 -10.79
CA VAL A 15 1.41 -4.68 -12.16
C VAL A 15 -0.11 -4.82 -12.19
N ASN A 16 -0.66 -5.84 -11.52
CA ASN A 16 -2.10 -6.03 -11.41
C ASN A 16 -2.77 -4.79 -10.79
N SER A 17 -2.23 -4.31 -9.66
CA SER A 17 -2.73 -3.11 -8.99
C SER A 17 -2.71 -1.88 -9.90
N TYR A 18 -1.60 -1.64 -10.60
CA TYR A 18 -1.49 -0.50 -11.53
C TYR A 18 -2.52 -0.56 -12.66
N VAL A 19 -2.69 -1.73 -13.29
CA VAL A 19 -3.63 -1.91 -14.41
C VAL A 19 -5.07 -1.63 -13.97
N TRP A 20 -5.50 -2.18 -12.83
CA TRP A 20 -6.86 -1.96 -12.31
C TRP A 20 -7.08 -0.52 -11.86
N ASN A 21 -6.11 0.10 -11.20
CA ASN A 21 -6.23 1.50 -10.80
C ASN A 21 -6.35 2.41 -12.04
N LYS A 22 -5.50 2.21 -13.06
CA LYS A 22 -5.53 3.02 -14.28
C LYS A 22 -6.80 2.81 -15.11
N LEU A 23 -7.14 1.56 -15.44
CA LEU A 23 -8.20 1.26 -16.41
C LEU A 23 -9.61 1.32 -15.81
N TRP A 24 -9.75 1.02 -14.51
CA TRP A 24 -11.06 0.94 -13.87
C TRP A 24 -11.28 2.04 -12.84
N THR A 25 -10.43 2.13 -11.80
CA THR A 25 -10.65 3.06 -10.68
C THR A 25 -10.60 4.52 -11.11
N PHE A 26 -9.60 4.89 -11.91
CA PHE A 26 -9.41 6.27 -12.38
C PHE A 26 -9.78 6.45 -13.86
N ASN A 27 -9.89 5.36 -14.62
CA ASN A 27 -10.32 5.30 -16.02
C ASN A 27 -9.59 6.32 -16.91
N THR A 28 -8.28 6.43 -16.74
CA THR A 28 -7.41 7.32 -17.51
C THR A 28 -7.08 6.68 -18.85
N ARG A 29 -7.60 7.27 -19.94
CA ARG A 29 -7.44 6.77 -21.33
C ARG A 29 -6.18 7.27 -22.02
N GLU A 30 -5.38 8.10 -21.36
CA GLU A 30 -4.11 8.57 -21.90
C GLU A 30 -3.09 7.45 -22.08
N ARG A 31 -2.22 7.60 -23.08
CA ARG A 31 -1.14 6.65 -23.37
C ARG A 31 -0.36 6.32 -22.08
N ARG A 32 0.04 5.06 -21.92
CA ARG A 32 0.91 4.65 -20.81
C ARG A 32 2.15 5.55 -20.77
N SER A 33 2.25 6.37 -19.72
CA SER A 33 3.45 7.16 -19.47
C SER A 33 4.34 6.42 -18.48
N ILE A 34 5.64 6.35 -18.77
CA ILE A 34 6.62 5.83 -17.83
C ILE A 34 6.58 6.66 -16.53
N LEU A 35 6.27 7.96 -16.63
CA LEU A 35 6.10 8.84 -15.47
C LEU A 35 4.97 8.36 -14.55
N GLU A 36 3.79 7.99 -15.07
CA GLU A 36 2.69 7.47 -14.25
C GLU A 36 3.11 6.20 -13.50
N ALA A 37 3.87 5.30 -14.15
CA ALA A 37 4.32 4.08 -13.51
C ALA A 37 5.34 4.37 -12.38
N VAL A 38 6.25 5.32 -12.59
CA VAL A 38 7.20 5.78 -11.58
C VAL A 38 6.48 6.47 -10.42
N GLU A 39 5.55 7.38 -10.70
CA GLU A 39 4.76 8.06 -9.67
C GLU A 39 3.91 7.06 -8.88
N PHE A 40 3.28 6.08 -9.55
CA PHE A 40 2.55 5.00 -8.89
C PHE A 40 3.44 4.20 -7.95
N PHE A 41 4.65 3.85 -8.40
CA PHE A 41 5.61 3.11 -7.59
C PHE A 41 6.08 3.93 -6.38
N LEU A 42 6.33 5.23 -6.55
CA LEU A 42 6.74 6.13 -5.46
C LEU A 42 5.62 6.30 -4.42
N VAL A 43 4.38 6.54 -4.88
CA VAL A 43 3.20 6.63 -3.99
C VAL A 43 2.98 5.30 -3.26
N SER A 44 3.04 4.17 -3.98
CA SER A 44 2.93 2.82 -3.40
C SER A 44 3.97 2.57 -2.31
N THR A 45 5.22 2.95 -2.58
CA THR A 45 6.33 2.82 -1.62
C THR A 45 6.09 3.70 -0.40
N GLY A 46 5.60 4.94 -0.59
CA GLY A 46 5.19 5.81 0.50
C GLY A 46 4.07 5.19 1.36
N GLY A 47 3.05 4.59 0.73
CA GLY A 47 1.99 3.88 1.44
C GLY A 47 2.50 2.66 2.22
N MET A 48 3.46 1.92 1.66
CA MET A 48 4.13 0.82 2.37
C MET A 48 4.89 1.33 3.61
N LEU A 49 5.63 2.43 3.49
CA LEU A 49 6.34 3.02 4.64
C LEU A 49 5.36 3.50 5.71
N ILE A 50 4.26 4.17 5.32
CA ILE A 50 3.20 4.57 6.24
C ILE A 50 2.61 3.35 6.96
N ASN A 51 2.36 2.26 6.23
CA ASN A 51 1.85 1.02 6.82
C ASN A 51 2.79 0.50 7.92
N VAL A 52 4.07 0.35 7.60
CA VAL A 52 5.08 -0.14 8.55
C VAL A 52 5.17 0.80 9.76
N LEU A 53 5.27 2.11 9.53
CA LEU A 53 5.39 3.09 10.61
C LEU A 53 4.18 3.09 11.54
N VAL A 54 2.96 3.07 11.00
CA VAL A 54 1.73 3.06 11.81
C VAL A 54 1.64 1.75 12.60
N ALA A 55 1.86 0.60 11.96
CA ALA A 55 1.81 -0.69 12.65
C ALA A 55 2.86 -0.78 13.76
N THR A 56 4.11 -0.41 13.48
CA THR A 56 5.19 -0.40 14.46
C THR A 56 4.90 0.57 15.60
N THR A 57 4.37 1.76 15.31
CA THR A 57 4.00 2.73 16.35
C THR A 57 2.91 2.16 17.26
N ILE A 58 1.87 1.56 16.70
CA ILE A 58 0.78 0.98 17.50
C ILE A 58 1.31 -0.13 18.42
N VAL A 59 2.10 -1.07 17.89
CA VAL A 59 2.59 -2.22 18.66
C VAL A 59 3.68 -1.84 19.67
N SER A 60 4.52 -0.84 19.37
CA SER A 60 5.68 -0.50 20.20
C SER A 60 5.38 0.58 21.24
N VAL A 61 4.40 1.46 20.99
CA VAL A 61 4.08 2.58 21.88
C VAL A 61 2.87 2.27 22.76
N PHE A 62 1.91 1.48 22.26
CA PHE A 62 0.67 1.19 22.99
C PHE A 62 0.65 -0.26 23.47
N GLU A 63 0.35 -0.43 24.75
CA GLU A 63 0.15 -1.76 25.33
C GLU A 63 -1.17 -2.38 24.84
N PRO A 64 -1.22 -3.72 24.65
CA PRO A 64 -2.45 -4.40 24.29
C PRO A 64 -3.56 -4.13 25.31
N PRO A 65 -4.69 -3.53 24.92
CA PRO A 65 -5.80 -3.32 25.84
C PRO A 65 -6.47 -4.65 26.19
N PHE A 66 -7.16 -4.72 27.33
CA PHE A 66 -8.01 -5.86 27.74
C PHE A 66 -7.30 -7.22 27.82
N SER A 67 -6.01 -7.24 28.18
CA SER A 67 -5.22 -8.48 28.30
C SER A 67 -5.17 -9.31 27.01
N MET A 68 -5.24 -8.64 25.85
CA MET A 68 -5.13 -9.31 24.55
C MET A 68 -3.77 -9.98 24.36
N SER A 69 -3.76 -11.09 23.61
CA SER A 69 -2.50 -11.71 23.22
C SER A 69 -1.70 -10.78 22.29
N PRO A 70 -0.35 -10.80 22.35
CA PRO A 70 0.49 -9.99 21.48
C PRO A 70 0.21 -10.21 19.98
N ALA A 71 -0.14 -11.44 19.61
CA ALA A 71 -0.49 -11.80 18.23
C ALA A 71 -1.80 -11.14 17.77
N LEU A 72 -2.82 -11.10 18.63
CA LEU A 72 -4.09 -10.44 18.32
C LEU A 72 -3.88 -8.92 18.18
N TRP A 73 -3.10 -8.33 19.08
CA TRP A 73 -2.78 -6.90 19.03
C TRP A 73 -2.03 -6.52 17.75
N ALA A 74 -1.04 -7.32 17.35
CA ALA A 74 -0.30 -7.10 16.10
C ALA A 74 -1.22 -7.15 14.86
N ASN A 75 -2.22 -8.04 14.84
CA ASN A 75 -3.21 -8.09 13.75
C ASN A 75 -4.11 -6.86 13.72
N ILE A 76 -4.57 -6.38 14.88
CA ILE A 76 -5.37 -5.14 14.98
C ILE A 76 -4.55 -3.93 14.51
N ALA A 77 -3.31 -3.82 14.97
CA ALA A 77 -2.38 -2.78 14.53
C ALA A 77 -2.16 -2.82 13.01
N THR A 78 -1.97 -4.02 12.45
CA THR A 78 -1.81 -4.23 11.01
C THR A 78 -3.05 -3.81 10.24
N LEU A 79 -4.24 -4.14 10.73
CA LEU A 79 -5.51 -3.75 10.09
C LEU A 79 -5.66 -2.22 10.04
N LEU A 80 -5.41 -1.53 11.16
CA LEU A 80 -5.46 -0.07 11.22
C LEU A 80 -4.43 0.57 10.28
N ALA A 81 -3.21 0.04 10.25
CA ALA A 81 -2.16 0.49 9.35
C ALA A 81 -2.52 0.28 7.87
N ILE A 82 -3.20 -0.82 7.53
CA ILE A 82 -3.69 -1.07 6.16
C ILE A 82 -4.72 -0.02 5.78
N THR A 83 -5.66 0.31 6.66
CA THR A 83 -6.66 1.36 6.40
C THR A 83 -5.99 2.69 6.05
N VAL A 84 -5.03 3.13 6.87
CA VAL A 84 -4.31 4.40 6.62
C VAL A 84 -3.51 4.35 5.31
N ALA A 85 -2.79 3.25 5.06
CA ALA A 85 -1.98 3.08 3.85
C ALA A 85 -2.82 3.03 2.57
N VAL A 86 -3.98 2.38 2.61
CA VAL A 86 -4.92 2.35 1.48
C VAL A 86 -5.50 3.73 1.20
N SER A 87 -5.86 4.49 2.25
CA SER A 87 -6.29 5.89 2.09
C SER A 87 -5.21 6.75 1.46
N TRP A 88 -3.95 6.63 1.91
CA TRP A 88 -2.82 7.32 1.28
C TRP A 88 -2.65 6.96 -0.19
N ASN A 89 -2.63 5.67 -0.50
CA ASN A 89 -2.48 5.19 -1.88
C ASN A 89 -3.59 5.74 -2.77
N PHE A 90 -4.85 5.68 -2.33
CA PHE A 90 -5.97 6.20 -3.10
C PHE A 90 -5.83 7.70 -3.38
N ILE A 91 -5.52 8.50 -2.36
CA ILE A 91 -5.33 9.96 -2.49
C ILE A 91 -4.16 10.26 -3.42
N GLY A 92 -3.01 9.62 -3.21
CA GLY A 92 -1.82 9.81 -4.05
C GLY A 92 -2.06 9.40 -5.49
N TYR A 93 -2.73 8.28 -5.74
CA TYR A 93 -3.07 7.86 -7.10
C TYR A 93 -4.03 8.85 -7.77
N LYS A 94 -5.02 9.35 -7.04
CA LYS A 94 -6.01 10.29 -7.58
C LYS A 94 -5.42 11.65 -7.95
N PHE A 95 -4.55 12.20 -7.09
CA PHE A 95 -4.10 13.59 -7.22
C PHE A 95 -2.68 13.73 -7.79
N ILE A 96 -1.84 12.70 -7.69
CA ILE A 96 -0.45 12.72 -8.17
C ILE A 96 -0.32 11.95 -9.48
N VAL A 97 -0.76 10.69 -9.49
CA VAL A 97 -0.47 9.73 -10.58
C VAL A 97 -1.44 9.87 -11.75
N PHE A 98 -2.74 9.76 -11.49
CA PHE A 98 -3.78 9.75 -12.51
C PHE A 98 -4.48 11.10 -12.55
N LYS A 99 -3.69 12.15 -12.70
CA LYS A 99 -4.20 13.50 -12.99
C LYS A 99 -4.98 13.41 -14.29
N LYS A 100 -6.23 13.86 -14.27
CA LYS A 100 -6.96 14.18 -15.49
C LYS A 100 -6.50 15.53 -16.02
#